data_AF-A0A2P6R6X2-F1
#
_entry.id   AF-A0A2P6R6X2-F1
#
_cell.length_a   1.000
_cell.length_b   1.000
_cell.length_c   1.000
_cell.angle_alpha   90.00
_cell.angle_beta   90.00
_cell.angle_gamma   90.00
#
_symmetry.space_group_name_H-M   'P 1'
#
loop_
_entity.id
_entity.type
_entity.pdbx_description
1 polymer ?
#
loop_
_entity_poly.entity_id
_entity_poly.type
_entity_poly.pdbx_seq_one_letter_code
_entity_poly.pdbx_strand_id
1 'polypeptide(L)'
;MASVFNAVDSISAELATIIQLEAPDEISVTKKDAKIEELMVMDQSLLQCMGVSHASIESILRTTLKYKLAFKLTGARGGGSVLTLLQTLLSATVVDKVTAELESCGFHCLTATIGGQGVQVCFGGSS
;
A
#
# COMPACT_ATOMS: atom_id res chain seq x y z
N MET A 1 3.51 1.14 25.37
CA MET A 1 3.06 1.79 24.12
C MET A 1 4.16 2.63 23.45
N ALA A 2 5.02 3.35 24.18
CA ALA A 2 6.10 4.15 23.59
C ALA A 2 6.99 3.38 22.59
N SER A 3 7.30 2.12 22.87
CA SER A 3 8.09 1.26 21.98
C SER A 3 7.43 1.01 20.62
N VAL A 4 6.09 0.86 20.57
CA VAL A 4 5.35 0.64 19.32
C VAL A 4 5.35 1.91 18.48
N PHE A 5 5.13 3.07 19.11
CA PHE A 5 5.19 4.36 18.42
C PHE A 5 6.60 4.66 17.88
N ASN A 6 7.65 4.37 18.66
CA ASN A 6 9.03 4.51 18.18
C ASN A 6 9.32 3.58 17.01
N ALA A 7 8.76 2.37 16.99
CA ALA A 7 8.92 1.44 15.87
C ALA A 7 8.21 1.97 14.61
N VAL A 8 6.98 2.47 14.73
CA VAL A 8 6.24 3.11 13.62
C VAL A 8 6.99 4.33 13.08
N ASP A 9 7.56 5.15 13.95
CA ASP A 9 8.39 6.30 13.57
C ASP A 9 9.65 5.87 12.79
N SER A 10 10.37 4.86 13.30
CA SER A 10 11.55 4.29 12.64
C SER A 10 11.20 3.72 11.26
N ILE A 11 10.08 3.00 11.13
CA ILE A 11 9.61 2.48 9.85
C ILE A 11 9.32 3.62 8.87
N SER A 12 8.72 4.70 9.37
CA SER A 12 8.41 5.87 8.54
C SER A 12 9.68 6.57 8.03
N ALA A 13 10.69 6.72 8.89
CA ALA A 13 11.98 7.29 8.52
C ALA A 13 12.74 6.40 7.50
N GLU A 14 12.71 5.08 7.68
CA GLU A 14 13.34 4.13 6.76
C GLU A 14 12.63 4.15 5.39
N LEU A 15 11.29 4.13 5.39
CA LEU A 15 10.48 4.20 4.17
C LEU A 15 10.74 5.50 3.39
N ALA A 16 10.81 6.64 4.08
CA ALA A 16 11.12 7.92 3.46
C ALA A 16 12.49 7.92 2.78
N THR A 17 13.48 7.25 3.38
CA THR A 17 14.82 7.10 2.80
C THR A 17 14.75 6.25 1.53
N ILE A 18 14.07 5.10 1.59
CA ILE A 18 14.00 4.14 0.47
C ILE A 18 13.27 4.72 -0.75
N ILE A 19 12.19 5.47 -0.54
CA ILE A 19 11.42 6.07 -1.65
C ILE A 19 12.26 7.10 -2.42
N GLN A 20 13.21 7.75 -1.76
CA GLN A 20 14.10 8.75 -2.38
C GLN A 20 15.32 8.12 -3.08
N LEU A 21 15.59 6.82 -2.90
CA LEU A 21 16.70 6.14 -3.56
C LEU A 21 16.41 5.96 -5.04
N GLU A 22 17.38 6.31 -5.87
CA GLU A 22 17.36 5.97 -7.29
C GLU A 22 17.50 4.46 -7.50
N ALA A 23 16.69 3.93 -8.40
CA ALA A 23 16.71 2.52 -8.80
C ALA A 23 17.01 2.47 -10.31
N PRO A 24 18.30 2.42 -10.70
CA PRO A 24 18.71 2.58 -12.11
C PRO A 24 18.40 1.37 -13.00
N ASP A 25 18.09 0.21 -12.41
CA ASP A 25 17.84 -1.05 -13.11
C ASP A 25 16.68 -1.86 -12.49
N GLU A 26 16.12 -2.81 -13.24
CA GLU A 26 14.97 -3.62 -12.79
C GLU A 26 15.23 -4.41 -11.49
N ILE A 27 16.47 -4.84 -11.23
CA ILE A 27 16.85 -5.58 -10.02
C ILE A 27 16.81 -4.64 -8.82
N SER A 28 17.30 -3.41 -8.98
CA SER A 28 17.24 -2.38 -7.94
C SER A 28 15.79 -1.97 -7.64
N VAL A 29 14.92 -1.88 -8.65
CA VAL A 29 13.49 -1.55 -8.49
C VAL A 29 12.77 -2.64 -7.71
N THR A 30 12.96 -3.90 -8.08
CA THR A 30 12.34 -5.04 -7.37
C THR A 30 12.81 -5.15 -5.92
N LYS A 31 14.09 -4.91 -5.65
CA LYS A 31 14.62 -4.86 -4.29
C LYS A 31 14.03 -3.72 -3.47
N LYS A 32 13.86 -2.54 -4.10
CA LYS A 32 13.21 -1.39 -3.47
C LYS A 32 11.76 -1.72 -3.11
N ASP A 33 11.00 -2.30 -4.03
CA ASP A 33 9.60 -2.65 -3.82
C ASP A 33 9.44 -3.71 -2.72
N ALA A 34 10.31 -4.73 -2.71
CA ALA A 34 10.33 -5.75 -1.65
C ALA A 34 10.59 -5.14 -0.27
N LYS A 35 11.48 -4.14 -0.18
CA LYS A 35 11.78 -3.46 1.08
C LYS A 35 10.60 -2.58 1.54
N ILE A 36 9.93 -1.89 0.61
CA ILE A 36 8.71 -1.12 0.90
C ILE A 36 7.61 -2.06 1.41
N GLU A 37 7.42 -3.21 0.75
CA GLU A 37 6.47 -4.24 1.19
C GLU A 37 6.76 -4.72 2.61
N GLU A 38 8.01 -5.06 2.93
CA GLU A 38 8.41 -5.48 4.28
C GLU A 38 8.04 -4.43 5.33
N LEU A 39 8.37 -3.16 5.07
CA LEU A 39 8.05 -2.04 5.96
C LEU A 39 6.54 -1.83 6.11
N MET A 40 5.77 -1.96 5.02
CA MET A 40 4.31 -1.86 5.06
C MET A 40 3.68 -2.97 5.91
N VAL A 41 4.15 -4.22 5.75
CA VAL A 41 3.67 -5.37 6.52
C VAL A 41 4.01 -5.21 8.01
N MET A 42 5.25 -4.81 8.32
CA MET A 42 5.66 -4.57 9.71
C MET A 42 4.79 -3.49 10.37
N ASP A 43 4.63 -2.34 9.71
CA ASP A 43 3.81 -1.26 10.27
C ASP A 43 2.36 -1.69 10.48
N GLN A 44 1.77 -2.36 9.49
CA GLN A 44 0.41 -2.86 9.59
C GLN A 44 0.24 -3.88 10.73
N SER A 45 1.22 -4.74 10.97
CA SER A 45 1.20 -5.69 12.09
C SER A 45 1.27 -4.97 13.45
N LEU A 46 2.08 -3.92 13.58
CA LEU A 46 2.15 -3.09 14.80
C LEU A 46 0.80 -2.43 15.08
N LEU A 47 0.12 -1.96 14.03
CA LEU A 47 -1.18 -1.33 14.13
C LEU A 47 -2.28 -2.33 14.50
N GLN A 48 -2.24 -3.54 13.96
CA GLN A 48 -3.13 -4.61 14.42
C GLN A 48 -2.93 -4.92 15.91
N CYS A 49 -1.68 -4.95 16.38
CA CYS A 49 -1.37 -5.14 17.81
C CYS A 49 -1.95 -4.04 18.71
N MET A 50 -2.14 -2.83 18.16
CA MET A 50 -2.77 -1.73 18.88
C MET A 50 -4.31 -1.80 18.91
N GLY A 51 -4.92 -2.81 18.29
CA GLY A 51 -6.37 -3.03 18.32
C GLY A 51 -7.15 -2.08 17.42
N VAL A 52 -6.49 -1.41 16.48
CA VAL A 52 -7.10 -0.41 15.59
C VAL A 52 -7.53 -1.00 14.23
N SER A 53 -7.79 -2.30 14.17
CA SER A 53 -8.29 -2.98 12.97
C SER A 53 -9.81 -3.22 13.03
N HIS A 54 -10.42 -3.55 11.89
CA HIS A 54 -11.86 -3.81 11.75
C HIS A 54 -12.09 -5.06 10.88
N ALA A 55 -13.19 -5.78 11.08
CA ALA A 55 -13.47 -7.03 10.36
C ALA A 55 -13.48 -6.88 8.82
N SER A 56 -13.96 -5.74 8.31
CA SER A 56 -13.94 -5.46 6.87
C SER A 56 -12.52 -5.34 6.31
N ILE A 57 -11.61 -4.71 7.08
CA ILE A 57 -10.20 -4.58 6.72
C ILE A 57 -9.52 -5.94 6.74
N GLU A 58 -9.77 -6.75 7.78
CA GLU A 58 -9.21 -8.11 7.88
C GLU A 58 -9.67 -8.99 6.72
N SER A 59 -10.87 -8.75 6.17
CA SER A 59 -11.32 -9.44 4.96
C SER A 59 -10.52 -9.04 3.72
N ILE A 60 -10.28 -7.74 3.51
CA ILE A 60 -9.44 -7.24 2.41
C ILE A 60 -8.04 -7.84 2.51
N LEU A 61 -7.47 -7.79 3.72
CA LEU A 61 -6.16 -8.30 4.10
C LEU A 61 -6.00 -9.78 3.73
N ARG A 62 -6.97 -10.60 4.15
CA ARG A 62 -6.97 -12.03 3.85
C ARG A 62 -7.03 -12.29 2.35
N THR A 63 -7.78 -11.49 1.59
CA THR A 63 -7.86 -11.61 0.12
C THR A 63 -6.53 -11.21 -0.52
N THR A 64 -5.95 -10.05 -0.18
CA THR A 64 -4.70 -9.56 -0.77
C THR A 64 -3.50 -10.46 -0.45
N LEU A 65 -3.47 -11.09 0.74
CA LEU A 65 -2.44 -12.06 1.10
C LEU A 65 -2.41 -13.30 0.21
N LYS A 66 -3.55 -13.73 -0.35
CA LYS A 66 -3.58 -14.85 -1.33
C LYS A 66 -2.76 -14.55 -2.58
N TYR A 67 -2.68 -13.27 -2.92
CA TYR A 67 -1.94 -12.76 -4.09
C TYR A 67 -0.53 -12.28 -3.74
N LYS A 68 -0.09 -12.46 -2.48
CA LYS A 68 1.21 -11.98 -1.97
C LYS A 68 1.38 -10.46 -2.15
N LEU A 69 0.32 -9.70 -1.89
CA LEU A 69 0.36 -8.25 -1.95
C LEU A 69 0.39 -7.65 -0.54
N ALA A 70 1.34 -6.74 -0.33
CA ALA A 70 1.41 -5.91 0.86
C ALA A 70 0.27 -4.89 0.86
N PHE A 71 -0.27 -4.60 2.04
CA PHE A 71 -1.30 -3.59 2.19
C PHE A 71 -1.11 -2.85 3.52
N LYS A 72 -1.70 -1.67 3.61
CA LYS A 72 -1.65 -0.82 4.80
C LYS A 72 -2.96 -0.08 4.99
N LEU A 73 -3.37 0.00 6.25
CA LEU A 73 -4.49 0.83 6.67
C LEU A 73 -4.17 2.31 6.52
N THR A 74 -5.13 3.06 5.99
CA THR A 74 -5.03 4.52 5.84
C THR A 74 -6.08 5.24 6.68
N GLY A 75 -5.73 6.45 7.17
CA GLY A 75 -6.65 7.33 7.90
C GLY A 75 -6.97 6.92 9.35
N ALA A 76 -8.15 7.33 9.82
CA ALA A 76 -8.59 7.20 11.22
C ALA A 76 -8.93 5.76 11.68
N ARG A 77 -8.87 4.79 10.76
CA ARG A 77 -9.14 3.35 10.98
C ARG A 77 -10.59 3.07 11.38
N GLY A 78 -11.02 1.80 11.29
CA GLY A 78 -12.42 1.41 11.60
C GLY A 78 -13.33 1.14 10.39
N GLY A 79 -12.78 0.78 9.23
CA GLY A 79 -13.56 0.33 8.06
C GLY A 79 -13.49 1.23 6.82
N GLY A 80 -12.53 2.16 6.77
CA GLY A 80 -12.26 3.00 5.60
C GLY A 80 -11.41 2.31 4.52
N SER A 81 -10.61 3.11 3.82
CA SER A 81 -9.81 2.65 2.67
C SER A 81 -8.53 1.91 3.08
N VAL A 82 -8.17 0.93 2.26
CA VAL A 82 -6.92 0.16 2.36
C VAL A 82 -6.06 0.47 1.15
N LEU A 83 -4.77 0.71 1.38
CA LEU A 83 -3.80 0.83 0.31
C LEU A 83 -3.15 -0.55 0.08
N THR A 84 -3.13 -1.02 -1.16
CA THR A 84 -2.39 -2.23 -1.56
C THR A 84 -1.24 -1.83 -2.47
N LEU A 85 -0.04 -2.28 -2.15
CA LEU A 85 1.14 -2.04 -2.98
C LEU A 85 1.13 -2.98 -4.17
N LEU A 86 1.18 -2.42 -5.38
CA LEU A 86 1.40 -3.18 -6.60
C LEU A 86 2.88 -3.09 -6.95
N GLN A 87 3.59 -4.21 -6.90
CA GLN A 87 5.00 -4.27 -7.27
C GLN A 87 5.18 -3.93 -8.76
N THR A 88 6.30 -3.32 -9.12
CA THR A 88 6.54 -2.83 -10.49
C THR A 88 6.47 -3.93 -11.55
N LEU A 89 6.85 -5.17 -11.21
CA LEU A 89 6.80 -6.33 -12.11
C LEU A 89 5.55 -7.20 -11.93
N LEU A 90 4.52 -6.70 -11.25
CA LEU A 90 3.29 -7.45 -11.04
C LEU A 90 2.53 -7.61 -12.35
N SER A 91 2.13 -8.84 -12.67
CA SER A 91 1.32 -9.11 -13.86
C SER A 91 -0.06 -8.45 -13.74
N ALA A 92 -0.51 -7.80 -14.83
CA ALA A 92 -1.86 -7.21 -14.91
C ALA A 92 -2.96 -8.24 -14.57
N THR A 93 -2.78 -9.50 -14.96
CA THR A 93 -3.73 -10.58 -14.64
C THR A 93 -3.90 -10.79 -13.13
N VAL A 94 -2.87 -10.55 -12.32
CA VAL A 94 -2.97 -10.62 -10.86
C VAL A 94 -3.77 -9.45 -10.32
N VAL A 95 -3.54 -8.24 -10.86
CA VAL A 95 -4.29 -7.02 -10.52
C VAL A 95 -5.78 -7.20 -10.82
N ASP A 96 -6.12 -7.73 -12.00
CA ASP A 96 -7.51 -7.97 -12.39
C ASP A 96 -8.20 -8.98 -11.47
N LYS A 97 -7.50 -10.08 -11.13
CA LYS A 97 -8.03 -11.12 -10.23
C LYS A 97 -8.28 -10.61 -8.82
N VAL A 98 -7.32 -9.89 -8.23
CA VAL A 98 -7.49 -9.35 -6.88
C VAL A 98 -8.59 -8.29 -6.84
N THR A 99 -8.69 -7.45 -7.88
CA THR A 99 -9.75 -6.44 -8.02
C THR A 99 -11.11 -7.12 -8.10
N ALA A 100 -11.29 -8.10 -8.98
CA ALA A 100 -12.55 -8.84 -9.11
C ALA A 100 -12.95 -9.57 -7.82
N GLU A 101 -11.99 -10.16 -7.10
CA GLU A 101 -12.28 -10.85 -5.83
C GLU A 101 -12.69 -9.85 -4.74
N LEU A 102 -12.02 -8.70 -4.64
CA LEU A 102 -12.38 -7.65 -3.69
C LEU A 102 -13.76 -7.04 -4.01
N GLU A 103 -14.05 -6.79 -5.29
CA GLU A 103 -15.36 -6.29 -5.72
C GLU A 103 -16.49 -7.30 -5.48
N SER A 104 -16.21 -8.60 -5.65
CA SER A 104 -17.18 -9.66 -5.30
C SER A 104 -17.50 -9.71 -3.80
N CYS A 105 -16.60 -9.20 -2.96
CA CYS A 105 -16.81 -9.05 -1.52
C CYS A 105 -17.53 -7.73 -1.16
N GLY A 106 -17.92 -6.92 -2.15
CA GLY A 106 -18.61 -5.64 -1.96
C GLY A 106 -17.69 -4.44 -1.72
N PHE A 107 -16.38 -4.57 -1.98
CA PHE A 107 -15.44 -3.45 -1.89
C PHE A 107 -15.35 -2.69 -3.22
N HIS A 108 -14.99 -1.41 -3.16
CA HIS A 108 -14.68 -0.63 -4.36
C HIS A 108 -13.15 -0.51 -4.50
N CYS A 109 -12.63 -0.88 -5.67
CA CYS A 109 -11.20 -0.91 -5.93
C CYS A 109 -10.82 0.13 -6.99
N LEU A 110 -9.74 0.87 -6.70
CA LEU A 110 -9.19 1.88 -7.61
C LEU A 110 -7.68 1.67 -7.70
N THR A 111 -7.17 1.57 -8.92
CA THR A 111 -5.73 1.61 -9.16
C THR A 111 -5.29 3.06 -9.29
N ALA A 112 -4.33 3.47 -8.47
CA ALA A 112 -3.81 4.83 -8.46
C ALA A 112 -2.30 4.83 -8.25
N THR A 113 -1.64 5.87 -8.79
CA THR A 113 -0.23 6.14 -8.55
C THR A 113 -0.10 7.13 -7.39
N ILE A 114 0.88 6.90 -6.51
CA ILE A 114 1.18 7.78 -5.37
C ILE A 114 2.33 8.73 -5.74
N GLY A 115 2.33 9.94 -5.17
CA GLY A 115 3.41 10.93 -5.38
C GLY A 115 3.19 11.84 -6.57
N GLY A 116 1.92 12.13 -6.91
CA GLY A 116 1.58 13.07 -7.99
C GLY A 116 2.03 14.51 -7.72
N GLN A 117 1.97 15.35 -8.75
CA GLN A 117 2.49 16.73 -8.75
C GLN A 117 1.74 17.73 -7.84
N GLY A 118 0.68 17.30 -7.14
CA GLY A 118 -0.18 18.18 -6.37
C GLY A 118 -1.13 19.02 -7.25
N VAL A 119 -1.38 20.27 -6.85
CA VAL A 119 -2.34 21.16 -7.53
C VAL A 119 -1.82 21.58 -8.91
N GLN A 120 -2.65 21.39 -9.93
CA GLN A 120 -2.35 21.76 -11.32
C GLN A 120 -3.50 22.55 -11.93
N VAL A 121 -3.17 23.48 -12.82
CA VAL A 121 -4.15 24.20 -13.65
C VAL A 121 -4.06 23.63 -15.06
N CYS A 122 -5.12 22.94 -15.49
CA CYS A 122 -5.24 22.45 -16.85
C CYS A 122 -6.03 23.46 -17.68
N PHE A 123 -5.37 24.16 -18.60
CA PHE A 123 -6.05 24.91 -19.64
C PHE A 123 -6.48 23.93 -20.72
N GLY A 124 -7.78 23.78 -20.96
CA GLY A 124 -8.34 22.87 -21.95
C GLY A 124 -7.93 23.26 -23.37
N GLY A 125 -6.73 22.84 -23.79
CA GLY A 125 -6.27 22.93 -25.17
C GLY A 125 -6.65 21.68 -25.93
N SER A 126 -7.92 21.57 -26.32
CA SER A 126 -8.32 20.69 -27.43
C SER A 126 -8.21 21.51 -28.71
N SER A 127 -7.18 21.26 -29.52
CA SER A 127 -7.27 21.47 -30.97
C SER A 127 -8.10 20.37 -31.59
#